data_AF-A0AAN6T2L9-F1
#
_entry.id   AF-A0AAN6T2L9-F1
#
_cell.length_a   1.000
_cell.length_b   1.000
_cell.length_c   1.000
_cell.angle_alpha   90.00
_cell.angle_beta   90.00
_cell.angle_gamma   90.00
#
_symmetry.space_group_name_H-M   'P 1'
#
loop_
_entity.id
_entity.type
_entity.pdbx_description
1 polymer ?
#
loop_
_entity_poly.entity_id
_entity_poly.type
_entity_poly.pdbx_seq_one_letter_code
_entity_poly.pdbx_strand_id
1 'polypeptide(L)'
;MTVAPAYESAAAILSPPTDADTLDSFVPYDEDAQAKEDFIHSHPLAASLRSNPDFIESRPHLKIPPSWRRHNLTGGTLLGPGKVAVPPISWSHREGKSYVQIQHVGTDLCGHMGIIHGGFLATMLDEGLARCCFPVLPFNVGMTAKLEINYKAPAMADQYLVLRAETVKVEGRKAWVEGHIETLPTEPGQEPTVLATASALYVSPKQAAICNITWHPSLTRHERNQLRGQRGFTVWFTGLSASGKSTVATALEQHLLHIGLAAYRLDGDNVRFGLNKDLGFSEKDRNENIRRIAEVAKLFADSSTIALTSFISPYRVDRQVARDLHASASQAGDDAIPFIEVFVDVPLEEAEKRDPKGLYKKARAGEIRDFTGISAPYEAPEAPEITIRTDQLSVEECVRKIVEYLAEKGLVTHTKETR
;
A
#
# COMPACT_ATOMS: atom_id res chain seq x y z
N MET A 1 -28.30 2.18 -18.66
CA MET A 1 -27.54 1.50 -17.59
C MET A 1 -26.30 2.32 -17.36
N THR A 2 -26.27 3.09 -16.27
CA THR A 2 -25.08 3.85 -15.86
C THR A 2 -24.02 2.87 -15.39
N VAL A 3 -22.88 2.85 -16.05
CA VAL A 3 -21.72 2.04 -15.67
C VAL A 3 -21.27 2.51 -14.28
N ALA A 4 -20.98 1.56 -13.39
CA ALA A 4 -20.60 1.89 -12.02
C ALA A 4 -19.24 2.65 -12.01
N PRO A 5 -19.06 3.70 -11.18
CA PRO A 5 -17.83 4.51 -11.13
C PRO A 5 -16.54 3.68 -10.95
N ALA A 6 -16.64 2.54 -10.27
CA ALA A 6 -15.52 1.61 -10.08
C ALA A 6 -15.06 0.96 -11.40
N TYR A 7 -15.96 0.67 -12.34
CA TYR A 7 -15.62 0.07 -13.62
C TYR A 7 -14.87 1.05 -14.54
N GLU A 8 -15.27 2.32 -14.55
CA GLU A 8 -14.53 3.38 -15.27
C GLU A 8 -13.11 3.56 -14.72
N SER A 9 -12.95 3.47 -13.40
CA SER A 9 -11.63 3.55 -12.75
C SER A 9 -10.71 2.36 -13.07
N ALA A 10 -11.26 1.15 -13.22
CA ALA A 10 -10.51 -0.04 -13.59
C ALA A 10 -10.07 -0.01 -15.07
N ALA A 11 -10.93 0.46 -15.97
CA ALA A 11 -10.62 0.63 -17.39
C ALA A 11 -9.51 1.68 -17.63
N ALA A 12 -9.58 2.81 -16.93
CA ALA A 12 -8.56 3.87 -16.99
C ALA A 12 -7.18 3.44 -16.44
N ILE A 13 -7.13 2.42 -15.58
CA ILE A 13 -5.89 1.84 -15.05
C ILE A 13 -5.29 0.80 -16.02
N LEU A 14 -6.14 -0.01 -16.65
CA LEU A 14 -5.72 -1.03 -17.62
C LEU A 14 -5.29 -0.42 -18.97
N SER A 15 -5.73 0.81 -19.26
CA SER A 15 -5.36 1.55 -20.46
C SER A 15 -5.21 3.03 -20.09
N PRO A 16 -4.06 3.44 -19.52
CA PRO A 16 -3.83 4.84 -19.18
C PRO A 16 -3.87 5.71 -20.44
N PRO A 17 -4.29 6.99 -20.31
CA PRO A 17 -4.26 7.94 -21.41
C PRO A 17 -2.88 8.00 -22.09
N THR A 18 -2.87 8.02 -23.41
CA THR A 18 -1.64 8.25 -24.18
C THR A 18 -1.11 9.67 -23.94
N ASP A 19 0.14 9.94 -24.30
CA ASP A 19 0.69 11.31 -24.21
C ASP A 19 -0.18 12.32 -24.96
N ALA A 20 -0.71 11.95 -26.14
CA ALA A 20 -1.63 12.79 -26.90
C ALA A 20 -2.95 13.01 -26.16
N ASP A 21 -3.58 11.94 -25.63
CA ASP A 21 -4.85 12.05 -24.89
C ASP A 21 -4.72 13.00 -23.69
N THR A 22 -3.56 13.01 -23.04
CA THR A 22 -3.35 13.91 -21.89
C THR A 22 -3.42 15.38 -22.26
N LEU A 23 -3.10 15.77 -23.49
CA LEU A 23 -3.11 17.17 -23.91
C LEU A 23 -4.54 17.73 -23.97
N ASP A 24 -5.51 16.91 -24.36
CA ASP A 24 -6.92 17.30 -24.50
C ASP A 24 -7.74 17.03 -23.23
N SER A 25 -7.12 16.46 -22.19
CA SER A 25 -7.82 16.00 -20.97
C SER A 25 -8.12 17.10 -19.96
N PHE A 26 -7.54 18.29 -20.10
CA PHE A 26 -7.77 19.42 -19.20
C PHE A 26 -8.82 20.36 -19.76
N VAL A 27 -9.81 20.69 -18.94
CA VAL A 27 -10.83 21.70 -19.25
C VAL A 27 -10.64 22.86 -18.27
N PRO A 28 -10.27 24.07 -18.74
CA PRO A 28 -10.18 25.25 -17.89
C PRO A 28 -11.50 25.53 -17.17
N TYR A 29 -11.42 25.90 -15.90
CA TYR A 29 -12.59 26.13 -15.05
C TYR A 29 -13.10 27.58 -15.09
N ASP A 30 -12.28 28.52 -15.57
CA ASP A 30 -12.61 29.93 -15.77
C ASP A 30 -11.77 30.57 -16.90
N GLU A 31 -12.05 31.84 -17.20
CA GLU A 31 -11.37 32.61 -18.25
C GLU A 31 -9.88 32.84 -17.97
N ASP A 32 -9.51 32.94 -16.69
CA ASP A 32 -8.12 33.14 -16.27
C ASP A 32 -7.28 31.87 -16.51
N ALA A 33 -7.81 30.70 -16.16
CA ALA A 33 -7.20 29.42 -16.48
C ALA A 33 -7.10 29.21 -18.00
N GLN A 34 -8.11 29.60 -18.77
CA GLN A 34 -8.07 29.53 -20.23
C GLN A 34 -6.97 30.43 -20.81
N ALA A 35 -6.85 31.67 -20.34
CA ALA A 35 -5.80 32.59 -20.79
C ALA A 35 -4.39 32.06 -20.48
N LYS A 36 -4.21 31.42 -19.32
CA LYS A 36 -2.94 30.76 -18.94
C LYS A 36 -2.61 29.57 -19.83
N GLU A 37 -3.61 28.76 -20.15
CA GLU A 37 -3.49 27.63 -21.07
C GLU A 37 -3.09 28.11 -22.48
N ASP A 38 -3.82 29.08 -23.02
CA ASP A 38 -3.60 29.64 -24.35
C ASP A 38 -2.21 30.29 -24.48
N PHE A 39 -1.77 30.99 -23.44
CA PHE A 39 -0.45 31.59 -23.39
C PHE A 39 0.65 30.52 -23.50
N ILE A 40 0.59 29.46 -22.69
CA ILE A 40 1.58 28.38 -22.73
C ILE A 40 1.57 27.69 -24.11
N HIS A 41 0.38 27.40 -24.66
CA HIS A 41 0.26 26.70 -25.94
C HIS A 41 0.80 27.49 -27.12
N SER A 42 0.55 28.81 -27.14
CA SER A 42 0.95 29.71 -28.23
C SER A 42 2.38 30.25 -28.09
N HIS A 43 3.03 30.06 -26.94
CA HIS A 43 4.36 30.58 -26.70
C HIS A 43 5.41 30.03 -27.70
N PRO A 44 6.31 30.86 -28.25
CA PRO A 44 7.32 30.43 -29.24
C PRO A 44 8.18 29.23 -28.80
N LEU A 45 8.53 29.17 -27.51
CA LEU A 45 9.24 28.02 -26.93
C LEU A 45 8.43 26.72 -27.06
N ALA A 46 7.14 26.74 -26.73
CA ALA A 46 6.28 25.56 -26.83
C ALA A 46 6.12 25.13 -28.29
N ALA A 47 5.92 26.08 -29.21
CA ALA A 47 5.86 25.80 -30.65
C ALA A 47 7.16 25.17 -31.18
N SER A 48 8.32 25.69 -30.77
CA SER A 48 9.63 25.15 -31.13
C SER A 48 9.80 23.72 -30.63
N LEU A 49 9.52 23.45 -29.35
CA LEU A 49 9.65 22.12 -28.76
C LEU A 49 8.68 21.10 -29.38
N ARG A 50 7.44 21.52 -29.69
CA ARG A 50 6.44 20.69 -30.37
C ARG A 50 6.84 20.32 -31.80
N SER A 51 7.54 21.22 -32.50
CA SER A 51 8.03 20.96 -33.86
C SER A 51 9.24 20.03 -33.91
N ASN A 52 9.92 19.83 -32.78
CA ASN A 52 11.12 19.01 -32.69
C ASN A 52 10.74 17.52 -32.54
N PRO A 53 11.10 16.64 -33.50
CA PRO A 53 10.71 15.22 -33.48
C PRO A 53 11.35 14.43 -32.32
N ASP A 54 12.43 14.93 -31.72
CA ASP A 54 13.13 14.27 -30.61
C ASP A 54 12.36 14.36 -29.29
N PHE A 55 11.37 15.27 -29.22
CA PHE A 55 10.55 15.47 -28.03
C PHE A 55 9.17 14.82 -28.16
N ILE A 56 8.63 14.44 -27.02
CA ILE A 56 7.23 14.03 -26.84
C ILE A 56 6.57 15.05 -25.92
N GLU A 57 5.57 15.77 -26.45
CA GLU A 57 4.72 16.68 -25.68
C GLU A 57 3.66 15.89 -24.91
N SER A 58 3.46 16.20 -23.63
CA SER A 58 2.50 15.52 -22.76
C SER A 58 2.16 16.34 -21.51
N ARG A 59 1.08 15.94 -20.82
CA ARG A 59 0.75 16.35 -19.45
C ARG A 59 0.86 15.13 -18.52
N PRO A 60 2.05 14.81 -17.99
CA PRO A 60 2.29 13.51 -17.35
C PRO A 60 1.37 13.20 -16.16
N HIS A 61 0.94 14.21 -15.41
CA HIS A 61 0.02 14.04 -14.28
C HIS A 61 -1.40 13.67 -14.69
N LEU A 62 -1.79 13.97 -15.93
CA LEU A 62 -3.12 13.60 -16.43
C LEU A 62 -3.21 12.13 -16.85
N LYS A 63 -2.07 11.43 -16.96
CA LYS A 63 -2.04 9.96 -17.02
C LYS A 63 -2.49 9.31 -15.71
N ILE A 64 -2.39 10.02 -14.60
CA ILE A 64 -2.82 9.53 -13.28
C ILE A 64 -4.35 9.62 -13.21
N PRO A 65 -5.07 8.53 -12.89
CA PRO A 65 -6.52 8.57 -12.74
C PRO A 65 -6.98 9.65 -11.75
N PRO A 66 -8.11 10.36 -11.99
CA PRO A 66 -8.57 11.45 -11.13
C PRO A 66 -8.71 11.07 -9.64
N SER A 67 -9.17 9.85 -9.36
CA SER A 67 -9.32 9.33 -7.99
C SER A 67 -8.01 9.25 -7.21
N TRP A 68 -6.87 9.11 -7.90
CA TRP A 68 -5.53 8.97 -7.31
C TRP A 68 -4.76 10.26 -7.35
N ARG A 69 -5.04 11.09 -8.36
CA ARG A 69 -4.40 12.38 -8.56
C ARG A 69 -4.50 13.27 -7.31
N ARG A 70 -5.62 13.24 -6.58
CA ARG A 70 -5.80 13.96 -5.30
C ARG A 70 -4.82 13.57 -4.18
N HIS A 71 -4.18 12.41 -4.30
CA HIS A 71 -3.16 11.91 -3.36
C HIS A 71 -1.73 12.10 -3.90
N ASN A 72 -1.58 12.78 -5.05
CA ASN A 72 -0.30 13.14 -5.63
C ASN A 72 0.00 14.62 -5.31
N LEU A 73 1.18 14.90 -4.77
CA LEU A 73 1.54 16.26 -4.33
C LEU A 73 1.49 17.26 -5.48
N THR A 74 2.19 16.99 -6.58
CA THR A 74 2.41 17.93 -7.69
C THR A 74 1.35 17.85 -8.77
N GLY A 75 0.84 16.66 -9.03
CA GLY A 75 -0.26 16.43 -9.96
C GLY A 75 -1.64 16.66 -9.37
N GLY A 76 -1.77 16.89 -8.07
CA GLY A 76 -3.05 17.06 -7.39
C GLY A 76 -3.05 18.19 -6.36
N THR A 77 -2.42 17.98 -5.21
CA THR A 77 -2.46 18.93 -4.07
C THR A 77 -2.04 20.35 -4.44
N LEU A 78 -1.04 20.47 -5.31
CA LEU A 78 -0.50 21.75 -5.80
C LEU A 78 -1.18 22.28 -7.07
N LEU A 79 -2.12 21.54 -7.66
CA LEU A 79 -2.90 22.01 -8.81
C LEU A 79 -4.17 22.74 -8.36
N GLY A 80 -4.63 23.67 -9.21
CA GLY A 80 -5.91 24.35 -9.08
C GLY A 80 -5.79 25.86 -8.87
N PRO A 81 -6.94 26.53 -8.66
CA PRO A 81 -7.01 27.98 -8.50
C PRO A 81 -6.05 28.49 -7.42
N GLY A 82 -5.41 29.62 -7.68
CA GLY A 82 -4.40 30.23 -6.79
C GLY A 82 -3.07 29.48 -6.72
N LYS A 83 -2.96 28.24 -7.21
CA LYS A 83 -1.72 27.44 -7.22
C LYS A 83 -1.18 27.29 -8.64
N VAL A 84 -0.88 26.05 -9.07
CA VAL A 84 -0.62 25.72 -10.48
C VAL A 84 -2.00 25.60 -11.16
N ALA A 85 -2.48 26.72 -11.67
CA ALA A 85 -3.86 26.89 -12.16
C ALA A 85 -4.20 25.99 -13.36
N VAL A 86 -3.22 25.80 -14.25
CA VAL A 86 -3.30 24.88 -15.38
C VAL A 86 -2.25 23.79 -15.17
N PRO A 87 -2.53 22.50 -15.45
CA PRO A 87 -1.50 21.48 -15.34
C PRO A 87 -0.26 21.88 -16.16
N PRO A 88 0.95 21.50 -15.76
CA PRO A 88 2.12 21.80 -16.59
C PRO A 88 2.12 21.03 -17.91
N ILE A 89 2.63 21.65 -18.98
CA ILE A 89 2.97 20.97 -20.23
C ILE A 89 4.45 20.62 -20.18
N SER A 90 4.80 19.42 -20.65
CA SER A 90 6.19 18.99 -20.72
C SER A 90 6.56 18.34 -22.03
N TRP A 91 7.82 18.49 -22.38
CA TRP A 91 8.48 17.90 -23.54
C TRP A 91 9.61 17.03 -23.04
N SER A 92 9.43 15.71 -23.17
CA SER A 92 10.45 14.72 -22.80
C SER A 92 11.21 14.28 -24.04
N HIS A 93 12.55 14.34 -24.01
CA HIS A 93 13.36 13.76 -25.07
C HIS A 93 13.16 12.24 -25.10
N ARG A 94 12.96 11.65 -26.28
CA ARG A 94 12.65 10.21 -26.45
C ARG A 94 13.67 9.28 -25.80
N GLU A 95 14.94 9.65 -25.88
CA GLU A 95 16.06 8.90 -25.28
C GLU A 95 16.40 9.33 -23.83
N GLY A 96 15.58 10.15 -23.17
CA GLY A 96 15.82 10.61 -21.79
C GLY A 96 17.05 11.50 -21.62
N LYS A 97 17.45 12.21 -22.68
CA LYS A 97 18.60 13.13 -22.67
C LYS A 97 18.27 14.47 -22.01
N SER A 98 17.07 14.97 -22.25
CA SER A 98 16.63 16.27 -21.74
C SER A 98 15.13 16.32 -21.50
N TYR A 99 14.72 17.28 -20.70
CA TYR A 99 13.33 17.52 -20.33
C TYR A 99 13.09 19.02 -20.21
N VAL A 100 11.94 19.48 -20.73
CA VAL A 100 11.48 20.85 -20.58
C VAL A 100 10.04 20.84 -20.08
N GLN A 101 9.72 21.69 -19.12
CA GLN A 101 8.36 21.85 -18.60
C GLN A 101 8.03 23.33 -18.47
N ILE A 102 6.83 23.72 -18.90
CA ILE A 102 6.31 25.07 -18.75
C ILE A 102 5.12 25.02 -17.80
N GLN A 103 5.07 25.96 -16.85
CA GLN A 103 3.96 26.08 -15.90
C GLN A 103 3.74 27.52 -15.44
N HIS A 104 2.51 27.82 -15.06
CA HIS A 104 2.16 29.03 -14.32
C HIS A 104 2.18 28.76 -12.80
N VAL A 105 2.60 29.75 -12.00
CA VAL A 105 2.61 29.66 -10.53
C VAL A 105 1.79 30.78 -9.89
N GLY A 106 0.83 30.45 -9.04
CA GLY A 106 -0.06 31.41 -8.36
C GLY A 106 0.32 31.74 -6.92
N THR A 107 -0.44 32.66 -6.33
CA THR A 107 -0.20 33.25 -5.00
C THR A 107 -0.29 32.29 -3.82
N ASP A 108 -1.06 31.20 -3.92
CA ASP A 108 -1.24 30.23 -2.83
C ASP A 108 -0.01 29.33 -2.65
N LEU A 109 0.98 29.44 -3.53
CA LEU A 109 2.29 28.79 -3.43
C LEU A 109 3.33 29.68 -2.74
N CYS A 110 2.95 30.88 -2.30
CA CYS A 110 3.84 31.84 -1.69
C CYS A 110 4.26 31.46 -0.25
N GLY A 111 5.52 31.72 0.08
CA GLY A 111 6.02 31.69 1.47
C GLY A 111 6.02 33.07 2.12
N HIS A 112 6.24 34.10 1.31
CA HIS A 112 6.15 35.52 1.66
C HIS A 112 5.25 36.21 0.63
N MET A 113 4.65 37.36 0.97
CA MET A 113 3.72 38.04 0.07
C MET A 113 4.30 38.21 -1.34
N GLY A 114 3.68 37.57 -2.32
CA GLY A 114 4.06 37.64 -3.74
C GLY A 114 5.29 36.83 -4.14
N ILE A 115 5.95 36.11 -3.23
CA ILE A 115 7.16 35.31 -3.51
C ILE A 115 6.85 33.83 -3.29
N ILE A 116 6.97 33.04 -4.36
CA ILE A 116 6.82 31.60 -4.36
C ILE A 116 7.79 30.97 -3.36
N HIS A 117 7.27 30.07 -2.54
CA HIS A 117 8.06 29.39 -1.52
C HIS A 117 9.18 28.57 -2.18
N GLY A 118 10.42 28.70 -1.70
CA GLY A 118 11.56 27.97 -2.28
C GLY A 118 11.37 26.45 -2.31
N GLY A 119 10.67 25.91 -1.30
CA GLY A 119 10.26 24.50 -1.28
C GLY A 119 9.41 24.05 -2.47
N PHE A 120 8.59 24.93 -3.06
CA PHE A 120 7.88 24.61 -4.30
C PHE A 120 8.86 24.41 -5.46
N LEU A 121 9.82 25.33 -5.64
CA LEU A 121 10.85 25.21 -6.67
C LEU A 121 11.70 23.93 -6.46
N ALA A 122 12.01 23.59 -5.20
CA ALA A 122 12.69 22.35 -4.88
C ALA A 122 11.89 21.11 -5.28
N THR A 123 10.58 21.09 -4.99
CA THR A 123 9.69 20.00 -5.40
C THR A 123 9.61 19.87 -6.93
N MET A 124 9.54 20.99 -7.65
CA MET A 124 9.51 21.00 -9.11
C MET A 124 10.84 20.52 -9.71
N LEU A 125 11.98 20.97 -9.17
CA LEU A 125 13.31 20.50 -9.59
C LEU A 125 13.46 19.01 -9.33
N ASP A 126 13.09 18.53 -8.15
CA ASP A 126 13.15 17.10 -7.82
C ASP A 126 12.37 16.26 -8.82
N GLU A 127 11.12 16.65 -9.12
CA GLU A 127 10.29 15.91 -10.05
C GLU A 127 10.77 16.02 -11.51
N GLY A 128 11.05 17.24 -11.98
CA GLY A 128 11.43 17.49 -13.38
C GLY A 128 12.75 16.80 -13.74
N LEU A 129 13.73 16.83 -12.84
CA LEU A 129 15.00 16.12 -13.04
C LEU A 129 14.79 14.60 -12.99
N ALA A 130 13.89 14.08 -12.14
CA ALA A 130 13.55 12.67 -12.12
C ALA A 130 12.96 12.22 -13.46
N ARG A 131 11.96 12.97 -13.96
CA ARG A 131 11.29 12.70 -15.25
C ARG A 131 12.27 12.68 -16.42
N CYS A 132 13.26 13.56 -16.42
CA CYS A 132 14.33 13.58 -17.42
C CYS A 132 15.03 12.23 -17.55
N CYS A 133 15.39 11.61 -16.42
CA CYS A 133 16.17 10.37 -16.42
C CYS A 133 15.36 9.08 -16.33
N PHE A 134 14.03 9.13 -16.18
CA PHE A 134 13.22 7.91 -16.14
C PHE A 134 13.47 7.01 -17.36
N PRO A 135 13.46 7.49 -18.62
CA PRO A 135 13.65 6.61 -19.78
C PRO A 135 14.99 5.85 -19.82
N VAL A 136 16.02 6.34 -19.11
CA VAL A 136 17.36 5.75 -19.09
C VAL A 136 17.62 4.90 -17.83
N LEU A 137 16.68 4.88 -16.88
CA LEU A 137 16.76 4.09 -15.67
C LEU A 137 16.00 2.76 -15.83
N PRO A 138 16.47 1.68 -15.18
CA PRO A 138 15.74 0.41 -15.16
C PRO A 138 14.30 0.58 -14.66
N PHE A 139 13.37 -0.06 -15.37
CA PHE A 139 11.91 -0.01 -15.13
C PHE A 139 11.28 1.39 -15.28
N ASN A 140 12.01 2.33 -15.90
CA ASN A 140 11.60 3.72 -16.03
C ASN A 140 11.29 4.41 -14.69
N VAL A 141 11.98 4.02 -13.62
CA VAL A 141 11.76 4.55 -12.27
C VAL A 141 13.08 4.92 -11.60
N GLY A 142 13.06 6.04 -10.88
CA GLY A 142 14.19 6.53 -10.09
C GLY A 142 13.71 7.20 -8.82
N MET A 143 14.43 6.97 -7.72
CA MET A 143 14.24 7.68 -6.46
C MET A 143 15.42 8.64 -6.24
N THR A 144 15.12 9.82 -5.73
CA THR A 144 16.12 10.84 -5.41
C THR A 144 17.01 10.36 -4.28
N ALA A 145 18.30 10.18 -4.56
CA ALA A 145 19.32 9.82 -3.56
C ALA A 145 20.10 11.04 -3.07
N LYS A 146 20.28 12.04 -3.93
CA LYS A 146 20.84 13.35 -3.59
C LYS A 146 20.18 14.41 -4.47
N LEU A 147 19.87 15.55 -3.89
CA LEU A 147 19.44 16.76 -4.58
C LEU A 147 20.16 17.95 -3.95
N GLU A 148 20.83 18.75 -4.77
CA GLU A 148 21.54 19.95 -4.38
C GLU A 148 20.99 21.12 -5.18
N ILE A 149 20.48 22.16 -4.49
CA ILE A 149 19.79 23.29 -5.12
C ILE A 149 20.48 24.59 -4.71
N ASN A 150 20.71 25.45 -5.70
CA ASN A 150 21.19 26.81 -5.50
C ASN A 150 20.12 27.80 -5.99
N TYR A 151 19.50 28.52 -5.07
CA TYR A 151 18.58 29.62 -5.38
C TYR A 151 19.37 30.86 -5.81
N LYS A 152 18.98 31.44 -6.94
CA LYS A 152 19.68 32.55 -7.59
C LYS A 152 18.91 33.86 -7.50
N ALA A 153 17.57 33.79 -7.62
CA ALA A 153 16.69 34.95 -7.58
C ALA A 153 15.30 34.55 -7.01
N PRO A 154 14.55 35.50 -6.41
CA PRO A 154 13.19 35.21 -5.95
C PRO A 154 12.25 34.92 -7.12
N ALA A 155 11.45 33.86 -6.98
CA ALA A 155 10.37 33.57 -7.90
C ALA A 155 9.11 34.32 -7.46
N MET A 156 8.64 35.28 -8.25
CA MET A 156 7.38 35.97 -8.01
C MET A 156 6.16 35.08 -8.30
N ALA A 157 5.04 35.36 -7.67
CA ALA A 157 3.75 34.76 -8.05
C ALA A 157 3.22 35.38 -9.36
N ASP A 158 2.25 34.68 -9.95
CA ASP A 158 1.55 35.03 -11.20
C ASP A 158 2.48 35.20 -12.40
N GLN A 159 3.52 34.37 -12.47
CA GLN A 159 4.45 34.30 -13.60
C GLN A 159 4.49 32.89 -14.20
N TYR A 160 5.05 32.80 -15.40
CA TYR A 160 5.32 31.55 -16.08
C TYR A 160 6.78 31.15 -15.87
N LEU A 161 6.99 29.87 -15.57
CA LEU A 161 8.29 29.28 -15.31
C LEU A 161 8.60 28.20 -16.32
N VAL A 162 9.88 28.06 -16.64
CA VAL A 162 10.43 26.94 -17.42
C VAL A 162 11.36 26.15 -16.53
N LEU A 163 11.10 24.86 -16.39
CA LEU A 163 12.09 23.91 -15.87
C LEU A 163 12.81 23.25 -17.04
N ARG A 164 14.14 23.21 -16.99
CA ARG A 164 14.99 22.49 -17.93
C ARG A 164 15.84 21.48 -17.17
N ALA A 165 16.01 20.30 -17.72
CA ALA A 165 16.88 19.27 -17.15
C ALA A 165 17.59 18.49 -18.26
N GLU A 166 18.78 18.00 -17.93
CA GLU A 166 19.64 17.20 -18.79
C GLU A 166 20.23 16.03 -18.00
N THR A 167 20.15 14.83 -18.58
CA THR A 167 20.80 13.64 -18.04
C THR A 167 22.29 13.69 -18.39
N VAL A 168 23.13 13.98 -17.40
CA VAL A 168 24.58 14.17 -17.57
C VAL A 168 25.32 12.84 -17.64
N LYS A 169 24.88 11.85 -16.85
CA LYS A 169 25.57 10.56 -16.72
C LYS A 169 24.63 9.46 -16.31
N VAL A 170 24.85 8.23 -16.80
CA VAL A 170 24.12 7.02 -16.39
C VAL A 170 25.12 5.89 -16.12
N GLU A 171 25.00 5.23 -14.97
CA GLU A 171 25.78 4.05 -14.61
C GLU A 171 24.89 2.99 -13.95
N GLY A 172 24.49 1.98 -14.72
CA GLY A 172 23.66 0.88 -14.24
C GLY A 172 22.29 1.35 -13.76
N ARG A 173 22.11 1.40 -12.44
CA ARG A 173 20.85 1.86 -11.79
C ARG A 173 20.88 3.34 -11.37
N LYS A 174 21.93 4.08 -11.72
CA LYS A 174 22.15 5.45 -11.27
C LYS A 174 22.10 6.42 -12.46
N ALA A 175 21.45 7.56 -12.28
CA ALA A 175 21.46 8.66 -13.23
C ALA A 175 21.80 9.97 -12.50
N TRP A 176 22.70 10.76 -13.08
CA TRP A 176 23.01 12.11 -12.64
C TRP A 176 22.36 13.09 -13.60
N VAL A 177 21.62 14.03 -13.05
CA VAL A 177 20.82 14.99 -13.80
C VAL A 177 21.13 16.38 -13.28
N GLU A 178 21.30 17.32 -14.20
CA GLU A 178 21.43 18.74 -13.89
C GLU A 178 20.26 19.49 -14.51
N GLY A 179 19.90 20.62 -13.93
CA GLY A 179 18.81 21.42 -14.46
C GLY A 179 18.61 22.73 -13.71
N HIS A 180 17.62 23.50 -14.15
CA HIS A 180 17.30 24.78 -13.56
C HIS A 180 15.84 25.18 -13.82
N ILE A 181 15.37 26.12 -13.03
CA ILE A 181 14.12 26.84 -13.26
C ILE A 181 14.46 28.29 -13.63
N GLU A 182 13.85 28.78 -14.69
CA GLU A 182 13.96 30.16 -15.18
C GLU A 182 12.58 30.77 -15.43
N THR A 183 12.51 32.10 -15.51
CA THR A 183 11.29 32.80 -15.95
C THR A 183 11.06 32.56 -17.44
N LEU A 184 9.81 32.33 -17.85
CA LEU A 184 9.44 32.35 -19.25
C LEU A 184 9.20 33.79 -19.71
N PRO A 185 9.94 34.31 -20.71
CA PRO A 185 9.69 35.63 -21.26
C PRO A 185 8.24 35.82 -21.72
N THR A 186 7.64 36.95 -21.36
CA THR A 186 6.26 37.31 -21.76
C THR A 186 6.23 38.37 -22.86
N GLU A 187 7.32 39.12 -23.02
CA GLU A 187 7.48 40.18 -24.01
C GLU A 187 8.64 39.87 -24.97
N PRO A 188 8.55 40.26 -26.26
CA PRO A 188 9.65 40.11 -27.21
C PRO A 188 10.92 40.81 -26.73
N GLY A 189 12.04 40.08 -26.67
CA GLY A 189 13.34 40.61 -26.24
C GLY A 189 13.58 40.59 -24.73
N GLN A 190 12.63 40.11 -23.93
CA GLN A 190 12.85 39.83 -22.51
C GLN A 190 13.74 38.60 -22.34
N GLU A 191 14.84 38.73 -21.62
CA GLU A 191 15.75 37.62 -21.32
C GLU A 191 15.23 36.78 -20.13
N PRO A 192 15.31 35.44 -20.19
CA PRO A 192 15.01 34.58 -19.05
C PRO A 192 15.93 34.86 -17.86
N THR A 193 15.37 34.90 -16.65
CA THR A 193 16.14 34.96 -15.40
C THR A 193 16.16 33.58 -14.75
N VAL A 194 17.35 33.03 -14.51
CA VAL A 194 17.50 31.76 -13.77
C VAL A 194 17.19 32.01 -12.29
N LEU A 195 16.19 31.30 -11.77
CA LEU A 195 15.68 31.42 -10.41
C LEU A 195 16.34 30.41 -9.47
N ALA A 196 16.56 29.19 -9.93
CA ALA A 196 17.22 28.14 -9.18
C ALA A 196 17.91 27.13 -10.10
N THR A 197 19.06 26.61 -9.69
CA THR A 197 19.78 25.53 -10.40
C THR A 197 19.90 24.31 -9.49
N ALA A 198 19.87 23.10 -10.05
CA ALA A 198 20.00 21.87 -9.30
C ALA A 198 20.92 20.84 -9.97
N SER A 199 21.55 20.02 -9.13
CA SER A 199 22.16 18.75 -9.52
C SER A 199 21.61 17.63 -8.64
N ALA A 200 21.32 16.48 -9.25
CA ALA A 200 20.66 15.39 -8.58
C ALA A 200 21.24 14.02 -8.98
N LEU A 201 21.15 13.08 -8.07
CA LEU A 201 21.42 11.66 -8.28
C LEU A 201 20.13 10.88 -8.05
N TYR A 202 19.66 10.18 -9.08
CA TYR A 202 18.55 9.25 -9.00
C TYR A 202 19.04 7.81 -9.04
N VAL A 203 18.39 6.95 -8.25
CA VAL A 203 18.70 5.52 -8.18
C VAL A 203 17.44 4.70 -8.38
N SER A 204 17.44 3.83 -9.38
CA SER A 204 16.35 2.86 -9.58
C SER A 204 16.38 1.79 -8.47
N PRO A 205 15.29 1.60 -7.68
CA PRO A 205 15.24 0.61 -6.61
C PRO A 205 15.47 -0.83 -7.11
N LYS A 206 16.19 -1.65 -6.32
CA LYS A 206 16.42 -3.07 -6.69
C LYS A 206 15.13 -3.89 -6.79
N GLN A 207 14.11 -3.49 -6.03
CA GLN A 207 12.79 -4.13 -5.99
C GLN A 207 11.78 -3.40 -6.88
N ALA A 208 12.19 -2.50 -7.78
CA ALA A 208 11.27 -1.76 -8.65
C ALA A 208 10.38 -2.68 -9.51
N ALA A 209 10.85 -3.91 -9.83
CA ALA A 209 10.02 -4.94 -10.46
C ALA A 209 8.78 -5.34 -9.61
N ILE A 210 8.83 -5.18 -8.29
CA ILE A 210 7.76 -5.49 -7.32
C ILE A 210 6.94 -4.22 -6.98
N CYS A 211 7.53 -3.03 -7.06
CA CYS A 211 6.86 -1.75 -6.79
C CYS A 211 5.85 -1.32 -7.87
N ASN A 212 5.76 -2.04 -8.99
CA ASN A 212 4.70 -1.84 -9.99
C ASN A 212 3.33 -2.43 -9.58
N ILE A 213 3.17 -2.88 -8.34
CA ILE A 213 1.87 -3.29 -7.81
C ILE A 213 1.13 -2.04 -7.34
N THR A 214 0.41 -1.43 -8.26
CA THR A 214 -0.60 -0.43 -7.95
C THR A 214 -1.81 -1.14 -7.34
N TRP A 215 -2.20 -0.79 -6.10
CA TRP A 215 -3.41 -1.33 -5.48
C TRP A 215 -4.62 -0.91 -6.32
N HIS A 216 -5.28 -1.85 -6.98
CA HIS A 216 -6.49 -1.53 -7.76
C HIS A 216 -7.58 -0.96 -6.84
N PRO A 217 -8.37 0.03 -7.28
CA PRO A 217 -9.58 0.43 -6.57
C PRO A 217 -10.47 -0.80 -6.42
N SER A 218 -10.69 -1.24 -5.18
CA SER A 218 -11.49 -2.41 -4.82
C SER A 218 -12.75 -1.98 -4.07
N LEU A 219 -13.75 -2.85 -4.05
CA LEU A 219 -14.87 -2.76 -3.11
C LEU A 219 -14.33 -2.52 -1.69
N THR A 220 -14.89 -1.56 -0.96
CA THR A 220 -14.49 -1.32 0.43
C THR A 220 -14.83 -2.53 1.30
N ARG A 221 -14.14 -2.70 2.43
CA ARG A 221 -14.46 -3.79 3.35
C ARG A 221 -15.87 -3.62 3.93
N HIS A 222 -16.29 -2.38 4.18
CA HIS A 222 -17.65 -2.08 4.61
C HIS A 222 -18.71 -2.57 3.61
N GLU A 223 -18.59 -2.19 2.32
CA GLU A 223 -19.50 -2.63 1.28
C GLU A 223 -19.49 -4.16 1.11
N ARG A 224 -18.31 -4.80 1.18
CA ARG A 224 -18.21 -6.26 1.12
C ARG A 224 -19.00 -6.93 2.25
N ASN A 225 -18.81 -6.46 3.48
CA ASN A 225 -19.49 -7.02 4.65
C ASN A 225 -21.02 -6.85 4.55
N GLN A 226 -21.49 -5.71 4.06
CA GLN A 226 -22.93 -5.49 3.83
C GLN A 226 -23.49 -6.44 2.78
N LEU A 227 -22.85 -6.55 1.61
CA LEU A 227 -23.29 -7.42 0.51
C LEU A 227 -23.26 -8.91 0.87
N ARG A 228 -22.30 -9.32 1.71
CA ARG A 228 -22.20 -10.69 2.23
C ARG A 228 -23.15 -10.96 3.40
N GLY A 229 -23.68 -9.90 4.04
CA GLY A 229 -24.47 -10.01 5.26
C GLY A 229 -23.69 -10.60 6.44
N GLN A 230 -22.36 -10.45 6.44
CA GLN A 230 -21.45 -11.03 7.42
C GLN A 230 -20.18 -10.18 7.53
N ARG A 231 -19.59 -10.09 8.73
CA ARG A 231 -18.26 -9.52 8.95
C ARG A 231 -17.23 -10.63 9.08
N GLY A 232 -16.10 -10.48 8.41
CA GLY A 232 -14.95 -11.37 8.58
C GLY A 232 -14.00 -10.88 9.68
N PHE A 233 -13.43 -11.81 10.41
CA PHE A 233 -12.49 -11.61 11.51
C PHE A 233 -11.67 -12.88 11.73
N THR A 234 -10.61 -12.79 12.54
CA THR A 234 -9.74 -13.93 12.83
C THR A 234 -9.91 -14.36 14.28
N VAL A 235 -10.15 -15.66 14.49
CA VAL A 235 -10.02 -16.34 15.79
C VAL A 235 -8.70 -17.09 15.79
N TRP A 236 -7.75 -16.61 16.58
CA TRP A 236 -6.39 -17.09 16.62
C TRP A 236 -6.16 -17.98 17.84
N PHE A 237 -6.17 -19.31 17.65
CA PHE A 237 -5.87 -20.23 18.74
C PHE A 237 -4.36 -20.35 18.95
N THR A 238 -3.92 -20.21 20.20
CA THR A 238 -2.55 -20.46 20.64
C THR A 238 -2.53 -21.41 21.84
N GLY A 239 -1.48 -22.21 21.98
CA GLY A 239 -1.35 -23.19 23.06
C GLY A 239 -0.40 -24.34 22.72
N LEU A 240 -0.03 -25.13 23.74
CA LEU A 240 0.86 -26.30 23.60
C LEU A 240 0.34 -27.34 22.59
N SER A 241 1.23 -28.18 22.07
CA SER A 241 0.80 -29.36 21.29
C SER A 241 -0.18 -30.20 22.13
N ALA A 242 -1.14 -30.89 21.50
CA ALA A 242 -2.19 -31.66 22.20
C ALA A 242 -3.08 -30.89 23.21
N SER A 243 -3.01 -29.55 23.28
CA SER A 243 -3.90 -28.75 24.15
C SER A 243 -5.37 -28.73 23.69
N GLY A 244 -5.69 -29.23 22.49
CA GLY A 244 -7.07 -29.30 21.98
C GLY A 244 -7.46 -28.19 20.99
N LYS A 245 -6.52 -27.33 20.55
CA LYS A 245 -6.77 -26.26 19.56
C LYS A 245 -7.56 -26.72 18.34
N SER A 246 -7.07 -27.73 17.61
CA SER A 246 -7.71 -28.21 16.39
C SER A 246 -9.09 -28.82 16.66
N THR A 247 -9.27 -29.49 17.80
CA THR A 247 -10.56 -30.06 18.21
C THR A 247 -11.59 -28.97 18.43
N VAL A 248 -11.26 -27.94 19.21
CA VAL A 248 -12.15 -26.81 19.48
C VAL A 248 -12.39 -25.99 18.21
N ALA A 249 -11.35 -25.73 17.40
CA ALA A 249 -11.49 -25.00 16.14
C ALA A 249 -12.40 -25.73 15.14
N THR A 250 -12.33 -27.06 15.06
CA THR A 250 -13.21 -27.86 14.19
C THR A 250 -14.66 -27.80 14.66
N ALA A 251 -14.90 -27.95 15.97
CA ALA A 251 -16.25 -27.85 16.52
C ALA A 251 -16.84 -26.43 16.37
N LEU A 252 -16.01 -25.40 16.54
CA LEU A 252 -16.40 -24.01 16.32
C LEU A 252 -16.72 -23.73 14.84
N GLU A 253 -15.89 -24.22 13.91
CA GLU A 253 -16.14 -24.13 12.46
C GLU A 253 -17.50 -24.73 12.11
N GLN A 254 -17.78 -25.95 12.59
CA GLN A 254 -19.06 -26.60 12.38
C GLN A 254 -20.21 -25.75 12.94
N HIS A 255 -20.10 -25.26 14.18
CA HIS A 255 -21.14 -24.44 14.79
C HIS A 255 -21.43 -23.17 13.98
N LEU A 256 -20.39 -22.43 13.57
CA LEU A 256 -20.52 -21.20 12.78
C LEU A 256 -21.20 -21.46 11.42
N LEU A 257 -20.84 -22.56 10.75
CA LEU A 257 -21.47 -22.96 9.50
C LEU A 257 -22.96 -23.33 9.69
N HIS A 258 -23.32 -24.03 10.77
CA HIS A 258 -24.72 -24.37 11.07
C HIS A 258 -25.60 -23.14 11.33
N ILE A 259 -25.03 -22.05 11.86
CA ILE A 259 -25.76 -20.77 12.02
C ILE A 259 -25.68 -19.86 10.77
N GLY A 260 -25.20 -20.41 9.64
CA GLY A 260 -25.19 -19.74 8.35
C GLY A 260 -24.04 -18.75 8.14
N LEU A 261 -22.99 -18.82 8.95
CA LEU A 261 -21.80 -17.98 8.80
C LEU A 261 -20.69 -18.71 8.05
N ALA A 262 -20.05 -18.02 7.09
CA ALA A 262 -18.86 -18.53 6.42
C ALA A 262 -17.67 -18.52 7.39
N ALA A 263 -17.14 -19.70 7.69
CA ALA A 263 -15.93 -19.88 8.49
C ALA A 263 -14.97 -20.84 7.77
N TYR A 264 -13.67 -20.66 7.98
CA TYR A 264 -12.66 -21.55 7.41
C TYR A 264 -11.47 -21.72 8.36
N ARG A 265 -11.11 -22.97 8.60
CA ARG A 265 -10.01 -23.35 9.48
C ARG A 265 -8.68 -23.43 8.75
N LEU A 266 -7.66 -22.77 9.29
CA LEU A 266 -6.27 -22.80 8.84
C LEU A 266 -5.45 -23.56 9.89
N ASP A 267 -4.87 -24.69 9.52
CA ASP A 267 -4.14 -25.56 10.45
C ASP A 267 -2.91 -26.23 9.83
N GLY A 268 -2.26 -27.08 10.62
CA GLY A 268 -1.10 -27.84 10.18
C GLY A 268 -1.41 -28.79 9.02
N ASP A 269 -2.64 -29.29 8.88
CA ASP A 269 -2.97 -30.29 7.88
C ASP A 269 -3.16 -29.64 6.49
N ASN A 270 -3.82 -28.48 6.41
CA ASN A 270 -4.08 -27.80 5.13
C ASN A 270 -3.04 -26.73 4.73
N VAL A 271 -2.27 -26.17 5.67
CA VAL A 271 -1.24 -25.16 5.36
C VAL A 271 0.15 -25.78 5.21
N ARG A 272 0.54 -26.72 6.09
CA ARG A 272 1.93 -27.16 6.21
C ARG A 272 2.42 -27.97 5.02
N PHE A 273 1.55 -28.75 4.39
CA PHE A 273 1.89 -29.55 3.22
C PHE A 273 1.59 -28.85 1.88
N GLY A 274 0.93 -27.68 1.93
CA GLY A 274 0.61 -26.85 0.78
C GLY A 274 1.47 -25.59 0.73
N LEU A 275 0.92 -24.49 1.24
CA LEU A 275 1.53 -23.16 1.23
C LEU A 275 2.90 -23.10 1.93
N ASN A 276 3.06 -23.86 3.02
CA ASN A 276 4.26 -23.81 3.87
C ASN A 276 5.11 -25.09 3.77
N LYS A 277 5.02 -25.81 2.65
CA LYS A 277 5.74 -27.08 2.44
C LYS A 277 7.26 -26.94 2.38
N ASP A 278 7.74 -25.73 2.11
CA ASP A 278 9.16 -25.37 2.06
C ASP A 278 9.76 -25.10 3.46
N LEU A 279 8.94 -25.05 4.52
CA LEU A 279 9.37 -24.64 5.86
C LEU A 279 9.61 -25.83 6.80
N GLY A 280 10.80 -25.87 7.40
CA GLY A 280 11.19 -26.78 8.46
C GLY A 280 10.69 -26.37 9.85
N PHE A 281 11.27 -26.94 10.91
CA PHE A 281 10.86 -26.70 12.30
C PHE A 281 11.82 -25.79 13.09
N SER A 282 12.80 -25.18 12.41
CA SER A 282 13.69 -24.19 13.03
C SER A 282 12.92 -22.97 13.53
N GLU A 283 13.50 -22.18 14.43
CA GLU A 283 12.89 -20.92 14.89
C GLU A 283 12.54 -20.00 13.71
N LYS A 284 13.50 -19.76 12.80
CA LYS A 284 13.27 -18.95 11.60
C LYS A 284 12.10 -19.45 10.75
N ASP A 285 12.01 -20.76 10.54
CA ASP A 285 10.91 -21.36 9.77
C ASP A 285 9.57 -21.27 10.50
N ARG A 286 9.56 -21.29 11.84
CA ARG A 286 8.34 -21.08 12.65
C ARG A 286 7.85 -19.64 12.51
N ASN A 287 8.75 -18.67 12.62
CA ASN A 287 8.39 -17.26 12.52
C ASN A 287 7.82 -16.97 11.11
N GLU A 288 8.48 -17.47 10.05
CA GLU A 288 7.98 -17.33 8.67
C GLU A 288 6.65 -18.09 8.46
N ASN A 289 6.50 -19.28 9.05
CA ASN A 289 5.26 -20.03 9.01
C ASN A 289 4.11 -19.21 9.60
N ILE A 290 4.29 -18.65 10.80
CA ILE A 290 3.28 -17.82 11.46
C ILE A 290 3.01 -16.53 10.67
N ARG A 291 4.04 -15.87 10.14
CA ARG A 291 3.88 -14.68 9.29
C ARG A 291 3.01 -14.97 8.06
N ARG A 292 3.26 -16.08 7.34
CA ARG A 292 2.45 -16.48 6.18
C ARG A 292 1.00 -16.78 6.57
N ILE A 293 0.79 -17.48 7.68
CA ILE A 293 -0.55 -17.79 8.19
C ILE A 293 -1.29 -16.51 8.57
N ALA A 294 -0.62 -15.54 9.19
CA ALA A 294 -1.21 -14.25 9.55
C ALA A 294 -1.72 -13.49 8.32
N GLU A 295 -0.94 -13.44 7.24
CA GLU A 295 -1.36 -12.83 5.97
C GLU A 295 -2.55 -13.56 5.35
N VAL A 296 -2.55 -14.90 5.35
CA VAL A 296 -3.67 -15.67 4.80
C VAL A 296 -4.92 -15.49 5.66
N ALA A 297 -4.82 -15.54 6.98
CA ALA A 297 -5.94 -15.29 7.89
C ALA A 297 -6.54 -13.90 7.67
N LYS A 298 -5.68 -12.88 7.48
CA LYS A 298 -6.10 -11.52 7.11
C LYS A 298 -6.89 -11.51 5.81
N LEU A 299 -6.44 -12.21 4.77
CA LEU A 299 -7.17 -12.31 3.49
C LEU A 299 -8.54 -12.97 3.64
N PHE A 300 -8.65 -14.04 4.43
CA PHE A 300 -9.94 -14.66 4.74
C PHE A 300 -10.87 -13.68 5.50
N ALA A 301 -10.34 -13.01 6.52
CA ALA A 301 -11.10 -12.02 7.30
C ALA A 301 -11.54 -10.81 6.45
N ASP A 302 -10.68 -10.33 5.55
CA ASP A 302 -10.99 -9.25 4.62
C ASP A 302 -12.05 -9.67 3.59
N SER A 303 -12.10 -10.96 3.22
CA SER A 303 -13.13 -11.54 2.34
C SER A 303 -14.52 -11.69 2.98
N SER A 304 -14.71 -11.18 4.19
CA SER A 304 -15.89 -11.39 5.04
C SER A 304 -16.07 -12.84 5.55
N THR A 305 -14.98 -13.63 5.63
CA THR A 305 -14.98 -15.00 6.18
C THR A 305 -14.39 -15.01 7.59
N ILE A 306 -14.89 -15.88 8.49
CA ILE A 306 -14.30 -16.06 9.82
C ILE A 306 -13.11 -17.02 9.70
N ALA A 307 -11.89 -16.50 9.83
CA ALA A 307 -10.67 -17.29 9.79
C ALA A 307 -10.38 -17.92 11.16
N LEU A 308 -10.25 -19.24 11.24
CA LEU A 308 -9.95 -19.96 12.48
C LEU A 308 -8.54 -20.55 12.39
N THR A 309 -7.54 -19.98 13.06
CA THR A 309 -6.16 -20.48 12.98
C THR A 309 -5.84 -21.38 14.18
N SER A 310 -5.34 -22.60 13.96
CA SER A 310 -5.05 -23.56 15.04
C SER A 310 -3.59 -24.00 15.08
N PHE A 311 -2.67 -23.04 15.21
CA PHE A 311 -1.22 -23.26 15.29
C PHE A 311 -0.71 -23.11 16.72
N ILE A 312 0.47 -23.67 17.02
CA ILE A 312 1.07 -23.48 18.36
C ILE A 312 1.37 -21.99 18.60
N SER A 313 1.92 -21.31 17.59
CA SER A 313 2.31 -19.88 17.64
C SER A 313 3.02 -19.50 18.95
N PRO A 314 4.18 -20.13 19.26
CA PRO A 314 4.74 -20.14 20.61
C PRO A 314 5.29 -18.79 21.08
N TYR A 315 5.70 -17.90 20.18
CA TYR A 315 6.32 -16.62 20.51
C TYR A 315 5.30 -15.50 20.52
N ARG A 316 5.30 -14.67 21.57
CA ARG A 316 4.38 -13.53 21.69
C ARG A 316 4.59 -12.52 20.58
N VAL A 317 5.85 -12.28 20.19
CA VAL A 317 6.18 -11.32 19.13
C VAL A 317 5.50 -11.68 17.80
N ASP A 318 5.48 -12.95 17.43
CA ASP A 318 4.84 -13.38 16.17
C ASP A 318 3.31 -13.22 16.22
N ARG A 319 2.70 -13.48 17.39
CA ARG A 319 1.25 -13.26 17.60
C ARG A 319 0.91 -11.78 17.59
N GLN A 320 1.77 -10.93 18.17
CA GLN A 320 1.61 -9.48 18.13
C GLN A 320 1.72 -8.95 16.70
N VAL A 321 2.71 -9.41 15.92
CA VAL A 321 2.82 -9.06 14.49
C VAL A 321 1.56 -9.47 13.72
N ALA A 322 1.01 -10.65 13.98
CA ALA A 322 -0.24 -11.09 13.37
C ALA A 322 -1.42 -10.17 13.76
N ARG A 323 -1.52 -9.77 15.02
CA ARG A 323 -2.53 -8.84 15.53
C ARG A 323 -2.42 -7.45 14.88
N ASP A 324 -1.22 -6.88 14.84
CA ASP A 324 -0.93 -5.56 14.26
C ASP A 324 -1.22 -5.55 12.75
N LEU A 325 -0.95 -6.66 12.06
CA LEU A 325 -1.29 -6.84 10.66
C LEU A 325 -2.82 -6.76 10.40
N HIS A 326 -3.64 -7.32 11.31
CA HIS A 326 -5.10 -7.23 11.20
C HIS A 326 -5.61 -5.82 11.55
N ALA A 327 -4.99 -5.18 12.54
CA ALA A 327 -5.34 -3.81 12.94
C ALA A 327 -5.02 -2.78 11.85
N SER A 328 -3.91 -2.96 11.13
CA SER A 328 -3.45 -2.05 10.06
C SER A 328 -4.05 -2.32 8.69
N ALA A 329 -4.83 -3.40 8.53
CA ALA A 329 -5.39 -3.82 7.24
C ALA A 329 -6.48 -2.90 6.67
N SER A 330 -6.90 -1.87 7.39
CA SER A 330 -7.96 -0.95 6.96
C SER A 330 -7.51 -0.11 5.75
N GLN A 331 -8.25 -0.18 4.65
CA GLN A 331 -8.22 0.87 3.64
C GLN A 331 -8.84 2.16 4.21
N ALA A 332 -8.48 3.32 3.66
CA ALA A 332 -8.91 4.61 4.19
C ALA A 332 -10.44 4.70 4.35
N GLY A 333 -10.92 4.67 5.60
CA GLY A 333 -12.35 4.74 5.95
C GLY A 333 -12.98 3.43 6.45
N ASP A 334 -12.27 2.29 6.43
CA ASP A 334 -12.78 1.01 6.93
C ASP A 334 -12.38 0.74 8.40
N ASP A 335 -13.24 0.00 9.13
CA ASP A 335 -12.90 -0.52 10.45
C ASP A 335 -11.75 -1.54 10.38
N ALA A 336 -10.90 -1.55 11.41
CA ALA A 336 -9.89 -2.58 11.61
C ALA A 336 -10.48 -4.01 11.56
N ILE A 337 -9.68 -4.98 11.13
CA ILE A 337 -10.09 -6.38 11.15
C ILE A 337 -9.97 -6.90 12.59
N PRO A 338 -11.04 -7.40 13.22
CA PRO A 338 -10.95 -7.94 14.57
C PRO A 338 -10.04 -9.19 14.61
N PHE A 339 -9.17 -9.23 15.63
CA PHE A 339 -8.28 -10.33 15.91
C PHE A 339 -8.54 -10.82 17.34
N ILE A 340 -9.04 -12.05 17.47
CA ILE A 340 -9.48 -12.62 18.74
C ILE A 340 -8.53 -13.76 19.12
N GLU A 341 -7.60 -13.49 20.02
CA GLU A 341 -6.64 -14.48 20.51
C GLU A 341 -7.29 -15.37 21.57
N VAL A 342 -7.32 -16.68 21.28
CA VAL A 342 -7.86 -17.71 22.15
C VAL A 342 -6.71 -18.53 22.72
N PHE A 343 -6.41 -18.32 23.99
CA PHE A 343 -5.43 -19.11 24.71
C PHE A 343 -6.03 -20.44 25.17
N VAL A 344 -5.53 -21.53 24.59
CA VAL A 344 -5.86 -22.90 24.98
C VAL A 344 -4.87 -23.37 26.04
N ASP A 345 -5.15 -22.99 27.28
CA ASP A 345 -4.32 -23.17 28.45
C ASP A 345 -4.52 -24.58 29.03
N VAL A 346 -3.48 -25.40 28.97
CA VAL A 346 -3.47 -26.75 29.53
C VAL A 346 -2.09 -27.00 30.12
N PRO A 347 -1.99 -27.57 31.33
CA PRO A 347 -0.70 -27.96 31.90
C PRO A 347 0.08 -28.89 30.96
N LEU A 348 1.41 -28.76 30.95
CA LEU A 348 2.27 -29.59 30.09
C LEU A 348 2.05 -31.08 30.34
N GLU A 349 1.87 -31.47 31.60
CA GLU A 349 1.63 -32.84 32.02
C GLU A 349 0.36 -33.42 31.41
N GLU A 350 -0.71 -32.62 31.31
CA GLU A 350 -1.96 -33.04 30.68
C GLU A 350 -1.83 -33.15 29.15
N ALA A 351 -1.07 -32.24 28.53
CA ALA A 351 -0.75 -32.34 27.11
C ALA A 351 0.09 -33.60 26.80
N GLU A 352 1.08 -33.92 27.65
CA GLU A 352 1.92 -35.13 27.56
C GLU A 352 1.11 -36.42 27.76
N LYS A 353 0.12 -36.42 28.66
CA LYS A 353 -0.79 -37.57 28.85
C LYS A 353 -1.63 -37.86 27.62
N ARG A 354 -2.10 -36.81 26.92
CA ARG A 354 -2.96 -36.94 25.73
C ARG A 354 -2.20 -37.51 24.53
N ASP A 355 -1.00 -36.99 24.27
CA ASP A 355 -0.06 -37.31 23.17
C ASP A 355 -0.59 -38.17 22.00
N PRO A 356 -1.62 -37.71 21.26
CA PRO A 356 -2.33 -38.56 20.28
C PRO A 356 -1.47 -38.93 19.07
N LYS A 357 -0.41 -38.16 18.82
CA LYS A 357 0.54 -38.35 17.71
C LYS A 357 1.89 -38.92 18.19
N GLY A 358 2.04 -39.24 19.47
CA GLY A 358 3.30 -39.75 20.04
C GLY A 358 4.47 -38.77 19.98
N LEU A 359 4.20 -37.46 19.84
CA LEU A 359 5.21 -36.42 19.63
C LEU A 359 5.92 -36.07 20.93
N TYR A 360 5.20 -36.03 22.06
CA TYR A 360 5.82 -35.76 23.37
C TYR A 360 6.78 -36.87 23.78
N LYS A 361 6.39 -38.14 23.58
CA LYS A 361 7.29 -39.29 23.82
C LYS A 361 8.59 -39.19 23.02
N LYS A 362 8.48 -38.89 21.72
CA LYS A 362 9.65 -38.71 20.83
C LYS A 362 10.50 -37.50 21.20
N ALA A 363 9.89 -36.41 21.62
CA ALA A 363 10.61 -35.22 22.09
C ALA A 363 11.39 -35.50 23.38
N ARG A 364 10.78 -36.19 24.36
CA ARG A 364 11.45 -36.62 25.61
C ARG A 364 12.60 -37.61 25.35
N ALA A 365 12.47 -38.44 24.32
CA ALA A 365 13.54 -39.35 23.87
C ALA A 365 14.66 -38.65 23.06
N GLY A 366 14.53 -37.35 22.76
CA GLY A 366 15.51 -36.59 21.98
C GLY A 366 15.45 -36.82 20.47
N GLU A 367 14.45 -37.55 19.97
CA GLU A 367 14.26 -37.82 18.54
C GLU A 367 13.71 -36.59 17.79
N ILE A 368 12.97 -35.72 18.49
CA ILE A 368 12.47 -34.44 17.95
C ILE A 368 13.16 -33.30 18.70
N ARG A 369 13.99 -32.55 17.97
CA ARG A 369 14.65 -31.34 18.49
C ARG A 369 13.69 -30.15 18.49
N ASP A 370 13.98 -29.18 19.35
CA ASP A 370 13.28 -27.89 19.46
C ASP A 370 11.76 -28.02 19.68
N PHE A 371 11.30 -29.06 20.38
CA PHE A 371 9.87 -29.29 20.59
C PHE A 371 9.30 -28.35 21.65
N THR A 372 8.26 -27.59 21.27
CA THR A 372 7.64 -26.59 22.14
C THR A 372 7.10 -27.19 23.44
N GLY A 373 7.51 -26.61 24.57
CA GLY A 373 7.17 -27.08 25.92
C GLY A 373 8.15 -28.12 26.50
N ILE A 374 9.07 -28.65 25.69
CA ILE A 374 10.08 -29.64 26.13
C ILE A 374 11.50 -29.09 25.96
N SER A 375 11.89 -28.82 24.71
CA SER A 375 13.23 -28.34 24.34
C SER A 375 13.22 -26.98 23.63
N ALA A 376 12.03 -26.40 23.40
CA ALA A 376 11.82 -25.02 22.96
C ALA A 376 10.72 -24.35 23.80
N PRO A 377 10.73 -23.02 23.99
CA PRO A 377 9.78 -22.33 24.86
C PRO A 377 8.37 -22.24 24.26
N TYR A 378 7.39 -22.06 25.14
CA TYR A 378 6.06 -21.55 24.82
C TYR A 378 5.82 -20.32 25.68
N GLU A 379 5.63 -19.17 25.05
CA GLU A 379 5.34 -17.93 25.75
C GLU A 379 3.82 -17.74 25.82
N ALA A 380 3.23 -18.05 26.98
CA ALA A 380 1.81 -17.86 27.21
C ALA A 380 1.39 -16.40 26.95
N PRO A 381 0.22 -16.16 26.33
CA PRO A 381 -0.26 -14.79 26.12
C PRO A 381 -0.60 -14.14 27.45
N GLU A 382 -0.20 -12.87 27.61
CA GLU A 382 -0.44 -12.10 28.83
C GLU A 382 -1.86 -11.50 28.86
N ALA A 383 -2.41 -11.17 27.69
CA ALA A 383 -3.74 -10.56 27.55
C ALA A 383 -4.51 -11.12 26.34
N PRO A 384 -4.82 -12.43 26.32
CA PRO A 384 -5.68 -13.00 25.28
C PRO A 384 -7.13 -12.50 25.47
N GLU A 385 -7.88 -12.36 24.38
CA GLU A 385 -9.32 -12.05 24.45
C GLU A 385 -10.11 -13.16 25.16
N ILE A 386 -9.70 -14.43 24.98
CA ILE A 386 -10.37 -15.58 25.57
C ILE A 386 -9.33 -16.58 26.08
N THR A 387 -9.51 -17.07 27.31
CA THR A 387 -8.76 -18.22 27.84
C THR A 387 -9.71 -19.40 28.07
N ILE A 388 -9.35 -20.57 27.55
CA ILE A 388 -10.09 -21.83 27.72
C ILE A 388 -9.18 -22.91 28.34
N ARG A 389 -9.75 -23.68 29.27
CA ARG A 389 -9.10 -24.78 29.99
C ARG A 389 -9.68 -26.11 29.53
N THR A 390 -9.11 -26.70 28.47
CA THR A 390 -9.67 -27.94 27.88
C THR A 390 -9.39 -29.18 28.72
N ASP A 391 -8.63 -29.05 29.80
CA ASP A 391 -8.50 -30.02 30.90
C ASP A 391 -9.71 -30.03 31.83
N GLN A 392 -10.52 -28.97 31.82
CA GLN A 392 -11.64 -28.76 32.75
C GLN A 392 -12.99 -28.62 32.06
N LEU A 393 -12.98 -28.21 30.79
CA LEU A 393 -14.17 -27.95 29.98
C LEU A 393 -14.33 -28.99 28.89
N SER A 394 -15.58 -29.34 28.57
CA SER A 394 -15.89 -30.08 27.35
C SER A 394 -15.63 -29.24 26.10
N VAL A 395 -15.59 -29.88 24.93
CA VAL A 395 -15.43 -29.18 23.64
C VAL A 395 -16.61 -28.22 23.41
N GLU A 396 -17.82 -28.66 23.71
CA GLU A 396 -19.06 -27.89 23.60
C GLU A 396 -19.03 -26.66 24.50
N GLU A 397 -18.55 -26.80 25.74
CA GLU A 397 -18.41 -25.69 26.67
C GLU A 397 -17.36 -24.67 26.20
N CYS A 398 -16.26 -25.13 25.62
CA CYS A 398 -15.25 -24.27 25.01
C CYS A 398 -15.83 -23.49 23.82
N VAL A 399 -16.57 -24.15 22.92
CA VAL A 399 -17.21 -23.51 21.77
C VAL A 399 -18.24 -22.48 22.24
N ARG A 400 -19.10 -22.84 23.20
CA ARG A 400 -20.09 -21.92 23.79
C ARG A 400 -19.42 -20.67 24.33
N LYS A 401 -18.35 -20.81 25.12
CA LYS A 401 -17.60 -19.67 25.68
C LYS A 401 -17.04 -18.74 24.60
N ILE A 402 -16.55 -19.31 23.50
CA ILE A 402 -16.05 -18.49 22.36
C ILE A 402 -17.20 -17.76 21.68
N VAL A 403 -18.32 -18.45 21.39
CA VAL A 403 -19.48 -17.87 20.72
C VAL A 403 -20.12 -16.75 21.55
N GLU A 404 -20.24 -16.93 22.86
CA GLU A 404 -20.75 -15.92 23.79
C GLU A 404 -19.90 -14.64 23.74
N TYR A 405 -18.57 -14.78 23.76
CA TYR A 405 -17.66 -13.63 23.61
C TYR A 405 -17.84 -12.95 22.25
N LEU A 406 -17.90 -13.72 21.16
CA LEU A 406 -18.09 -13.16 19.82
C LEU A 406 -19.42 -12.42 19.70
N ALA A 407 -20.48 -12.89 20.36
CA ALA A 407 -21.77 -12.23 20.39
C ALA A 407 -21.75 -10.94 21.22
N GLU A 408 -21.10 -10.96 22.39
CA GLU A 408 -20.89 -9.76 23.22
C GLU A 408 -20.16 -8.65 22.46
N LYS A 409 -19.19 -9.01 21.61
CA LYS A 409 -18.46 -8.07 20.75
C LYS A 409 -19.19 -7.69 19.46
N GLY A 410 -20.42 -8.17 19.25
CA GLY A 410 -21.20 -7.88 18.05
C GLY A 410 -20.57 -8.42 16.76
N LEU A 411 -19.77 -9.49 16.85
CA LEU A 411 -19.12 -10.14 15.71
C LEU A 411 -19.99 -11.26 15.14
N VAL A 412 -20.81 -11.89 15.97
CA VAL A 412 -21.83 -12.86 15.56
C VAL A 412 -23.16 -12.50 16.19
N THR A 413 -24.26 -12.73 15.48
CA THR A 413 -25.61 -12.59 16.04
C THR A 413 -26.11 -13.96 16.48
N HIS A 414 -26.68 -14.05 17.69
CA HIS A 414 -27.47 -15.23 18.05
C HIS A 414 -28.67 -15.32 17.10
N THR A 415 -28.67 -16.33 16.23
CA THR A 415 -29.76 -16.74 15.32
C THR A 415 -30.21 -15.77 14.21
N LYS A 416 -30.10 -16.23 12.96
CA LYS A 416 -31.17 -16.03 11.97
C LYS A 416 -32.22 -17.09 12.27
N GLU A 417 -33.48 -16.70 12.47
CA GLU A 417 -34.60 -17.62 12.31
C GLU A 417 -34.48 -18.23 10.91
N THR A 418 -34.36 -19.54 10.85
CA THR A 418 -34.28 -20.33 9.62
C THR A 418 -35.49 -19.98 8.74
N ARG A 419 -35.24 -19.48 7.53
CA ARG A 419 -36.28 -19.32 6.49
C ARG A 419 -36.59 -20.64 5.82
#